data_AF-A0A526Z631-F1
#
_entry.id   AF-A0A526Z631-F1
#
_cell.length_a   1.000
_cell.length_b   1.000
_cell.length_c   1.000
_cell.angle_alpha   90.00
_cell.angle_beta   90.00
_cell.angle_gamma   90.00
#
_symmetry.space_group_name_H-M   'P 1'
#
loop_
_entity.id
_entity.type
_entity.pdbx_description
1 polymer ?
#
loop_
_entity_poly.entity_id
_entity_poly.type
_entity_poly.pdbx_seq_one_letter_code
_entity_poly.pdbx_strand_id
1 'polypeptide(L)' 'MTGFAENRRVASVALVVANYDEAIAWYVDRLGFLLAEDVDLGGGKRWVTVA' A
#
# COMPACT_ATOMS: atom_id res chain seq x y z
N MET A 1 7.56 -21.80 -24.29
CA MET A 1 6.64 -21.70 -23.13
C MET A 1 6.99 -20.50 -22.22
N THR A 2 7.51 -19.40 -22.77
CA THR A 2 8.05 -18.24 -22.02
C THR A 2 7.22 -16.96 -22.16
N GLY A 3 6.27 -16.88 -23.09
CA GLY A 3 5.48 -15.68 -23.35
C GLY A 3 4.61 -15.18 -22.19
N PHE A 4 4.26 -16.05 -21.23
CA PHE A 4 3.51 -15.64 -20.03
C PHE A 4 4.37 -14.93 -18.98
N ALA A 5 5.70 -14.98 -19.08
CA ALA A 5 6.62 -14.42 -18.09
C ALA A 5 7.14 -13.02 -18.45
N GLU A 6 7.22 -12.69 -19.73
CA GLU A 6 7.93 -11.50 -20.23
C GLU A 6 7.41 -10.16 -19.69
N ASN A 7 6.13 -10.08 -19.30
CA ASN A 7 5.51 -8.81 -18.84
C ASN A 7 4.87 -8.90 -17.44
N ARG A 8 5.31 -9.84 -16.60
CA ARG A 8 4.80 -9.93 -15.21
C ARG A 8 5.49 -8.88 -14.33
N ARG A 9 4.68 -8.13 -13.58
CA ARG A 9 5.12 -7.18 -12.55
C ARG A 9 4.35 -7.41 -11.27
N VAL A 10 4.96 -7.04 -10.14
CA VAL A 10 4.26 -7.00 -8.85
C VAL A 10 3.22 -5.88 -8.91
N ALA A 11 1.97 -6.20 -8.60
CA ALA A 11 0.88 -5.21 -8.61
C ALA A 11 0.87 -4.34 -7.35
N SER A 12 1.02 -4.97 -6.18
CA SER A 12 1.10 -4.30 -4.88
C SER A 12 1.89 -5.14 -3.89
N VAL A 13 2.36 -4.51 -2.82
CA VAL A 13 3.03 -5.18 -1.69
C VAL A 13 2.30 -4.78 -0.42
N ALA A 14 1.84 -5.77 0.35
CA ALA A 14 1.23 -5.52 1.65
C ALA A 14 2.32 -5.40 2.72
N LEU A 15 2.29 -4.32 3.48
CA LEU A 15 3.23 -4.05 4.57
C LEU A 15 2.45 -3.96 5.88
N VAL A 16 2.86 -4.73 6.89
CA VAL A 16 2.31 -4.62 8.23
C VAL A 16 3.07 -3.52 8.96
N VAL A 17 2.32 -2.54 9.47
CA VAL A 17 2.87 -1.36 10.16
C VAL A 17 2.43 -1.35 11.60
N ALA A 18 3.23 -0.74 12.46
CA ALA A 18 2.89 -0.56 13.87
C ALA A 18 1.79 0.49 14.06
N ASN A 19 1.80 1.55 13.24
CA ASN A 19 0.85 2.65 13.27
C ASN A 19 0.49 3.09 11.84
N TYR A 20 -0.79 3.18 11.53
CA TYR A 20 -1.29 3.53 10.20
C TYR A 20 -1.05 5.00 9.84
N ASP A 21 -1.28 5.92 10.77
CA ASP A 21 -1.14 7.36 10.52
C ASP A 21 0.33 7.76 10.32
N GLU A 22 1.24 7.16 11.10
CA GLU A 22 2.68 7.33 10.90
C GLU A 22 3.12 6.81 9.53
N ALA A 23 2.62 5.64 9.12
CA ALA A 23 2.92 5.09 7.81
C ALA A 23 2.38 5.99 6.69
N ILE A 24 1.13 6.45 6.78
CA ILE A 24 0.53 7.36 5.79
C ILE A 24 1.38 8.62 5.66
N ALA A 25 1.70 9.29 6.77
CA ALA A 25 2.52 10.50 6.75
C ALA A 25 3.90 10.25 6.11
N TRP A 26 4.51 9.10 6.38
CA TRP A 26 5.80 8.76 5.78
C TRP A 26 5.70 8.52 4.27
N TYR A 27 4.79 7.66 3.82
CA TYR A 27 4.67 7.33 2.39
C TYR A 27 4.11 8.50 1.56
N VAL A 28 3.18 9.28 2.11
CA VAL A 28 2.58 10.41 1.39
C VAL A 28 3.47 11.64 1.47
N ASP A 29 3.85 12.09 2.67
CA ASP A 29 4.52 13.39 2.82
C ASP A 29 6.01 13.31 2.52
N ARG A 30 6.67 12.17 2.83
CA ARG A 30 8.13 12.03 2.61
C ARG A 30 8.46 11.40 1.27
N LEU A 31 7.75 10.35 0.88
CA LEU A 31 7.99 9.67 -0.39
C LEU A 31 7.13 10.22 -1.54
N GLY A 32 6.08 10.99 -1.27
CA GLY A 32 5.26 11.62 -2.31
C GLY A 32 4.25 10.68 -2.96
N PHE A 33 3.93 9.53 -2.35
CA PHE A 33 2.85 8.66 -2.83
C PHE A 33 1.50 9.33 -2.60
N LEU A 34 0.51 8.96 -3.40
CA LEU A 34 -0.86 9.39 -3.23
C LEU A 34 -1.61 8.39 -2.35
N LEU A 35 -2.37 8.90 -1.36
CA LEU A 35 -3.30 8.09 -0.61
C LEU A 35 -4.47 7.70 -1.53
N ALA A 36 -4.49 6.44 -1.95
CA ALA A 36 -5.51 5.93 -2.85
C ALA A 36 -6.76 5.47 -2.09
N GLU A 37 -6.56 4.76 -0.98
CA GLU A 37 -7.65 4.23 -0.15
C GLU A 37 -7.25 4.23 1.33
N ASP A 38 -8.23 4.45 2.18
CA ASP A 38 -8.13 4.35 3.63
C ASP A 38 -9.47 3.85 4.18
N VAL A 39 -9.54 2.54 4.41
CA VAL A 39 -10.78 1.83 4.75
C VAL A 39 -10.69 1.31 6.17
N ASP A 40 -11.60 1.75 7.03
CA ASP A 40 -11.77 1.20 8.38
C ASP A 40 -12.42 -0.19 8.30
N LEU A 41 -11.71 -1.20 8.81
CA LEU A 41 -12.19 -2.59 8.86
C LEU A 41 -12.80 -2.94 10.23
N GLY A 42 -12.86 -1.98 11.16
CA GLY A 42 -13.34 -2.18 12.52
C GLY A 42 -12.29 -2.79 13.44
N GLY A 43 -12.53 -2.70 14.75
CA GLY A 43 -11.62 -3.22 15.77
C GLY A 43 -10.22 -2.58 15.75
N GLY A 44 -10.12 -1.35 15.24
CA GLY A 44 -8.87 -0.59 15.12
C GLY A 44 -7.99 -0.97 13.93
N LYS A 45 -8.45 -1.84 13.03
CA LYS A 45 -7.72 -2.23 11.82
C LYS A 45 -8.13 -1.37 10.64
N ARG A 46 -7.16 -0.97 9.84
CA ARG A 46 -7.38 -0.22 8.59
C ARG A 46 -6.72 -0.93 7.41
N TRP A 47 -7.34 -0.83 6.25
CA TRP A 47 -6.72 -1.15 4.98
C TRP A 47 -6.39 0.15 4.26
N VAL A 48 -5.09 0.40 4.09
CA VAL A 48 -4.59 1.65 3.50
C VAL A 48 -3.80 1.29 2.24
N THR A 49 -4.14 1.94 1.13
CA THR A 49 -3.45 1.79 -0.15
C THR A 49 -2.82 3.14 -0.54
N VAL A 50 -1.55 3.12 -0.91
CA VAL A 50 -0.82 4.27 -1.47
C VAL A 50 -0.21 3.92 -2.82
N ALA A 51 -0.11 4.88 -3.76
CA ALA A 51 0.35 4.66 -5.13
C ALA A 51 1.13 5.83 -5.75
#